data_AF-A0A7W1X751-F1
#
_entry.id   AF-A0A7W1X751-F1
#
_cell.length_a   1.000
_cell.length_b   1.000
_cell.length_c   1.000
_cell.angle_alpha   90.00
_cell.angle_beta   90.00
_cell.angle_gamma   90.00
#
_symmetry.space_group_name_H-M   'P 1'
#
loop_
_entity.id
_entity.type
_entity.pdbx_description
1 polymer ?
#
loop_
_entity_poly.entity_id
_entity_poly.type
_entity_poly.pdbx_seq_one_letter_code
_entity_poly.pdbx_strand_id
1 'polypeptide(L)'
;MKQELHTRRRYYERFQVEDVINFFSGQLLQAKSPDGAQVFLQSIKVTRRPLPSGYKDVFRRMQHPHLAPILDVMEEDEQLILVHPPFSGDPLPLIVNKERAMDPEAAVRVVSKCLKTLRDLDRLPVSLSATLDPKNILLNGQKPLILFYYMKEPGKSGHDEKWRELLFYLLTGHAPMGGLKQSERQLEAKKIPPKIVKFAMFALDRKNGLEDFSVQVERHVNSAEGSHLSRRARRSRKKKVVTTVVVAAAALVLVSLTVTKWYAGYSDAKDSTLANMFAPITQDDKQNGAGNGQLFQSITFNDQNNSFKYPYPIKPNSAIQGSFILNQLNGFTGYLETPDKSDILGLAVDKEGKIKLYDIMKGQYIPIGDSGDQYRVEAGKKYNFELYYFPNEPIRLSIEEEGKSKKWMAVVVTRLSGDYTLHFRGGNGVKFFYPDVNQVTNQNMFEQMWMNQQPWRIDFGQALLDVDSQGRNQLGVYPLSQVRLDASASSSFLFVPPQEKGSYSVEIEAVDNSHFRLVWDKKTNKFALYKIGDQPQKVAEQEVPWKSIEDGEPLQVSITSNFNQLSVNLTYDSNSVALTYTNDTPVMIEDITLRDAEGFRLVENKTEQQDEKGDRES
;
A
#
# COMPACT_ATOMS: atom_id res chain seq x y z
N MET A 1 6.16 -1.53 55.19
CA MET A 1 5.82 -0.39 54.29
C MET A 1 7.10 0.38 53.98
N LYS A 2 7.47 0.52 52.72
CA LYS A 2 8.41 1.54 52.26
C LYS A 2 7.62 2.51 51.40
N GLN A 3 7.66 3.79 51.72
CA GLN A 3 7.15 4.83 50.82
C GLN A 3 8.16 5.01 49.71
N GLU A 4 7.80 4.63 48.48
CA GLU A 4 8.49 5.17 47.31
C GLU A 4 8.02 6.62 47.15
N LEU A 5 8.96 7.56 47.09
CA LEU A 5 8.62 8.94 46.75
C LEU A 5 8.13 8.97 45.31
N HIS A 6 6.84 9.20 45.11
CA HIS A 6 6.31 9.55 43.80
C HIS A 6 6.87 10.90 43.37
N THR A 7 7.95 10.88 42.59
CA THR A 7 8.27 11.97 41.67
C THR A 7 7.04 12.18 40.80
N ARG A 8 6.40 13.35 40.92
CA ARG A 8 5.12 13.66 40.26
C ARG A 8 5.36 13.66 38.75
N ARG A 9 4.96 12.60 38.04
CA ARG A 9 5.14 12.47 36.59
C ARG A 9 4.34 13.55 35.87
N ARG A 10 4.89 14.15 34.82
CA ARG A 10 4.33 15.35 34.16
C ARG A 10 3.00 15.07 33.47
N TYR A 11 2.74 13.84 33.02
CA TYR A 11 1.45 13.53 32.41
C TYR A 11 0.25 13.69 33.38
N TYR A 12 0.44 13.59 34.70
CA TYR A 12 -0.61 13.88 35.69
C TYR A 12 -1.03 15.35 35.74
N GLU A 13 -0.28 16.26 35.12
CA GLU A 13 -0.63 17.69 34.99
C GLU A 13 -1.63 17.92 33.83
N ARG A 14 -1.74 16.96 32.90
CA ARG A 14 -2.60 17.05 31.70
C ARG A 14 -3.70 15.99 31.64
N PHE A 15 -3.55 14.87 32.34
CA PHE A 15 -4.45 13.73 32.23
C PHE A 15 -4.89 13.21 33.61
N GLN A 16 -6.20 13.09 33.81
CA GLN A 16 -6.78 12.44 34.98
C GLN A 16 -6.81 10.92 34.73
N VAL A 17 -5.84 10.19 35.29
CA VAL A 17 -5.81 8.72 35.21
C VAL A 17 -7.00 8.12 35.99
N GLU A 18 -7.76 7.26 35.33
CA GLU A 18 -8.93 6.56 35.87
C GLU A 18 -8.61 5.11 36.24
N ASP A 19 -7.83 4.40 35.41
CA ASP A 19 -7.50 2.98 35.61
C ASP A 19 -6.11 2.61 35.01
N VAL A 20 -5.57 1.46 35.41
CA VAL A 20 -4.25 0.95 35.00
C VAL A 20 -4.39 -0.47 34.46
N ILE A 21 -4.43 -0.60 33.13
CA ILE A 21 -4.46 -1.90 32.45
C ILE A 21 -3.03 -2.45 32.38
N ASN A 22 -2.79 -3.54 33.09
CA ASN A 22 -1.47 -4.16 33.22
C ASN A 22 -1.28 -5.27 32.17
N PHE A 23 -0.24 -5.13 31.34
CA PHE A 23 0.18 -6.13 30.37
C PHE A 23 1.58 -6.68 30.73
N PHE A 24 2.01 -7.75 30.06
CA PHE A 24 3.33 -8.33 30.32
C PHE A 24 4.48 -7.45 29.77
N SER A 25 4.24 -6.75 28.65
CA SER A 25 5.21 -5.86 28.00
C SER A 25 5.19 -4.42 28.50
N GLY A 26 4.19 -4.01 29.28
CA GLY A 26 4.00 -2.61 29.68
C GLY A 26 2.69 -2.37 30.42
N GLN A 27 2.39 -1.10 30.64
CA GLN A 27 1.14 -0.63 31.23
C GLN A 27 0.48 0.36 30.28
N LEU A 28 -0.84 0.31 30.24
CA LEU A 28 -1.69 1.22 29.50
C LEU A 28 -2.62 1.90 30.52
N LEU A 29 -2.46 3.21 30.71
CA LEU A 29 -3.26 3.96 31.67
C LEU A 29 -4.52 4.47 30.97
N GLN A 30 -5.71 4.10 31.44
CA GLN A 30 -6.93 4.79 31.01
C GLN A 30 -6.95 6.16 31.70
N ALA A 31 -7.18 7.22 30.95
CA ALA A 31 -7.26 8.56 31.50
C ALA A 31 -8.28 9.43 30.75
N LYS A 32 -8.70 10.52 31.40
CA LYS A 32 -9.38 11.63 30.75
C LYS A 32 -8.41 12.77 30.46
N SER A 33 -8.57 13.34 29.29
CA SER A 33 -7.96 14.58 28.82
C SER A 33 -8.65 15.82 29.43
N PRO A 34 -8.08 17.03 29.29
CA PRO A 34 -8.65 18.25 29.89
C PRO A 34 -10.05 18.63 29.37
N ASP A 35 -10.39 18.22 28.15
CA ASP A 35 -11.70 18.35 27.51
C ASP A 35 -12.65 17.18 27.84
N GLY A 36 -12.22 16.24 28.68
CA GLY A 36 -13.05 15.17 29.25
C GLY A 36 -13.12 13.89 28.43
N ALA A 37 -12.54 13.84 27.23
CA ALA A 37 -12.56 12.63 26.40
C ALA A 37 -11.59 11.55 26.93
N GLN A 38 -11.98 10.30 26.74
CA GLN A 38 -11.20 9.14 27.17
C GLN A 38 -9.99 8.90 26.25
N VAL A 39 -8.84 8.62 26.84
CA VAL A 39 -7.58 8.26 26.16
C VAL A 39 -6.85 7.15 26.90
N PHE A 40 -5.89 6.56 26.21
CA PHE A 40 -4.97 5.58 26.76
C PHE A 40 -3.53 6.09 26.70
N LEU A 41 -2.80 6.04 27.82
CA LEU A 41 -1.40 6.45 27.91
C LEU A 41 -0.49 5.21 27.92
N GLN A 42 0.38 5.09 26.93
CA GLN A 42 1.41 4.04 26.85
C GLN A 42 2.78 4.64 27.18
N SER A 43 3.53 4.01 28.09
CA SER A 43 4.95 4.35 28.30
C SER A 43 5.86 3.53 27.39
N ILE A 44 6.78 4.20 26.70
CA ILE A 44 7.93 3.60 26.02
C ILE A 44 9.21 4.06 26.74
N LYS A 45 9.97 3.12 27.31
CA LYS A 45 11.25 3.42 27.96
C LYS A 45 12.27 3.98 26.95
N VAL A 46 12.94 5.07 27.34
CA VAL A 46 14.03 5.69 26.58
C VAL A 46 15.35 5.21 27.17
N THR A 47 16.01 4.27 26.49
CA THR A 47 17.28 3.69 26.97
C THR A 47 18.53 4.42 26.46
N ARG A 48 18.38 5.36 25.51
CA ARG A 48 19.47 6.23 25.02
C ARG A 48 18.97 7.66 24.81
N ARG A 49 19.80 8.63 25.20
CA ARG A 49 19.66 10.06 24.92
C ARG A 49 20.94 10.57 24.23
N PRO A 50 20.86 11.60 23.36
CA PRO A 50 19.64 12.25 22.88
C PRO A 50 18.80 11.30 22.02
N LEU A 51 17.50 11.60 21.91
CA LEU A 51 16.60 10.90 21.01
C LEU A 51 16.90 11.29 19.54
N PRO A 52 16.57 10.44 18.55
CA PRO A 52 16.75 10.78 17.14
C PRO A 52 16.03 12.09 16.77
N SER A 53 16.62 12.89 15.89
CA SER A 53 15.96 14.09 15.37
C SER A 53 14.66 13.72 14.64
N GLY A 54 13.63 14.56 14.80
CA GLY A 54 12.30 14.33 14.19
C GLY A 54 11.47 13.20 14.83
N TYR A 55 11.91 12.58 15.94
CA TYR A 55 11.18 11.43 16.52
C TYR A 55 9.72 11.77 16.87
N LYS A 56 9.43 12.98 17.38
CA LYS A 56 8.05 13.42 17.73
C LYS A 56 7.16 13.45 16.48
N ASP A 57 7.69 13.92 15.36
CA ASP A 57 6.97 13.97 14.08
C ASP A 57 6.79 12.57 13.50
N VAL A 58 7.80 11.69 13.60
CA VAL A 58 7.69 10.28 13.20
C VAL A 58 6.58 9.58 13.97
N PHE A 59 6.51 9.73 15.30
CA PHE A 59 5.41 9.14 16.09
C PHE A 59 4.06 9.78 15.75
N ARG A 60 3.93 11.11 15.73
CA ARG A 60 2.64 11.79 15.43
C ARG A 60 2.13 11.53 14.00
N ARG A 61 3.01 11.24 13.04
CA ARG A 61 2.66 10.88 11.65
C ARG A 61 2.60 9.36 11.42
N MET A 62 2.83 8.54 12.44
CA MET A 62 2.80 7.09 12.30
C MET A 62 1.36 6.61 12.19
N GLN A 63 0.95 6.28 10.97
CA GLN A 63 -0.33 5.68 10.67
C GLN A 63 -0.07 4.28 10.14
N HIS A 64 -0.70 3.27 10.76
CA HIS A 64 -0.54 1.87 10.36
C HIS A 64 -1.78 1.07 10.81
N PRO A 65 -2.41 0.28 9.93
CA PRO A 65 -3.73 -0.38 10.16
C PRO A 65 -3.75 -1.44 11.28
N HIS A 66 -2.60 -1.68 11.91
CA HIS A 66 -2.38 -2.71 12.92
C HIS A 66 -1.62 -2.18 14.15
N LEU A 67 -1.53 -0.86 14.34
CA LEU A 67 -0.93 -0.21 15.51
C LEU A 67 -1.90 0.78 16.15
N ALA A 68 -1.81 0.95 17.48
CA ALA A 68 -2.54 2.02 18.16
C ALA A 68 -2.02 3.41 17.72
N PRO A 69 -2.89 4.31 17.19
CA PRO A 69 -2.50 5.62 16.67
C PRO A 69 -2.15 6.60 17.79
N ILE A 70 -1.40 7.66 17.48
CA ILE A 70 -0.74 8.51 18.48
C ILE A 70 -1.23 9.96 18.39
N LEU A 71 -2.10 10.36 19.33
CA LEU A 71 -2.64 11.72 19.50
C LEU A 71 -1.56 12.72 19.95
N ASP A 72 -0.70 12.33 20.89
CA ASP A 72 0.36 13.17 21.40
C ASP A 72 1.55 12.35 21.90
N VAL A 73 2.72 12.99 21.98
CA VAL A 73 3.99 12.41 22.41
C VAL A 73 4.58 13.34 23.47
N MET A 74 4.48 12.94 24.74
CA MET A 74 5.14 13.63 25.84
C MET A 74 6.51 13.02 26.11
N GLU A 75 7.47 13.87 26.46
CA GLU A 75 8.83 13.47 26.81
C GLU A 75 9.04 13.63 28.32
N GLU A 76 9.39 12.53 28.99
CA GLU A 76 9.85 12.50 30.37
C GLU A 76 11.28 11.93 30.43
N ASP A 77 11.99 12.13 31.54
CA ASP A 77 13.45 11.93 31.60
C ASP A 77 13.91 10.52 31.18
N GLU A 78 13.15 9.48 31.50
CA GLU A 78 13.45 8.07 31.15
C GLU A 78 12.44 7.41 30.21
N GLN A 79 11.42 8.13 29.73
CA GLN A 79 10.33 7.54 28.94
C GLN A 79 9.65 8.54 28.00
N LEU A 80 9.12 8.04 26.89
CA LEU A 80 8.10 8.71 26.11
C LEU A 80 6.74 8.23 26.56
N ILE A 81 5.79 9.15 26.74
CA ILE A 81 4.38 8.81 26.92
C ILE A 81 3.68 9.08 25.60
N LEU A 82 3.15 8.01 25.01
CA LEU A 82 2.28 8.08 23.85
C LEU A 82 0.83 8.17 24.34
N VAL A 83 0.06 9.09 23.76
CA VAL A 83 -1.37 9.25 24.00
C VAL A 83 -2.12 8.62 22.84
N HIS A 84 -3.01 7.67 23.12
CA HIS A 84 -3.81 6.94 22.14
C HIS A 84 -5.30 7.23 22.34
N PRO A 85 -6.12 7.20 21.27
CA PRO A 85 -7.57 7.20 21.42
C PRO A 85 -8.05 5.87 22.01
N PRO A 86 -9.32 5.76 22.43
CA PRO A 86 -9.96 4.48 22.64
C PRO A 86 -9.93 3.68 21.34
N PHE A 87 -9.54 2.41 21.43
CA PHE A 87 -9.41 1.52 20.28
C PHE A 87 -10.37 0.34 20.39
N SER A 88 -10.90 -0.11 19.26
CA SER A 88 -11.86 -1.22 19.17
C SER A 88 -11.18 -2.58 19.02
N GLY A 89 -11.75 -3.62 19.62
CA GLY A 89 -11.38 -5.02 19.41
C GLY A 89 -11.22 -5.78 20.72
N ASP A 90 -11.49 -7.09 20.70
CA ASP A 90 -11.36 -7.91 21.91
C ASP A 90 -9.90 -8.36 22.09
N PRO A 91 -9.39 -8.43 23.33
CA PRO A 91 -8.11 -9.06 23.63
C PRO A 91 -8.02 -10.47 23.07
N LEU A 92 -6.97 -10.76 22.31
CA LEU A 92 -6.78 -12.06 21.66
C LEU A 92 -6.91 -13.27 22.62
N PRO A 93 -6.47 -13.23 23.90
CA PRO A 93 -6.69 -14.34 24.84
C PRO A 93 -8.15 -14.61 25.24
N LEU A 94 -9.07 -13.68 25.01
CA LEU A 94 -10.52 -13.88 25.20
C LEU A 94 -11.15 -14.56 23.98
N ILE A 95 -10.72 -14.20 22.77
CA ILE A 95 -11.17 -14.84 21.52
C ILE A 95 -10.56 -16.23 21.37
N VAL A 96 -9.26 -16.37 21.64
CA VAL A 96 -8.49 -17.59 21.42
C VAL A 96 -7.93 -18.14 22.71
N ASN A 97 -8.45 -19.30 23.12
CA ASN A 97 -8.09 -19.98 24.35
C ASN A 97 -8.14 -21.51 24.16
N LYS A 98 -7.81 -22.29 25.19
CA LYS A 98 -7.65 -23.76 25.09
C LYS A 98 -8.89 -24.49 24.54
N GLU A 99 -10.07 -23.94 24.81
CA GLU A 99 -11.38 -24.46 24.39
C GLU A 99 -11.72 -23.95 22.98
N ARG A 100 -11.46 -22.67 22.70
CA ARG A 100 -11.70 -21.99 21.42
C ARG A 100 -10.40 -21.64 20.71
N ALA A 101 -9.83 -22.59 19.97
CA ALA A 101 -8.73 -22.31 19.04
C ALA A 101 -9.23 -21.58 17.79
N MET A 102 -8.35 -20.84 17.11
CA MET A 102 -8.66 -20.19 15.83
C MET A 102 -8.64 -21.21 14.67
N ASP A 103 -9.45 -20.97 13.63
CA ASP A 103 -9.35 -21.69 12.36
C ASP A 103 -7.89 -21.65 11.83
N PRO A 104 -7.32 -22.76 11.36
CA PRO A 104 -5.91 -22.80 10.96
C PRO A 104 -5.52 -21.82 9.84
N GLU A 105 -6.36 -21.59 8.84
CA GLU A 105 -6.04 -20.67 7.74
C GLU A 105 -6.24 -19.20 8.18
N ALA A 106 -7.25 -18.93 9.02
CA ALA A 106 -7.40 -17.62 9.68
C ALA A 106 -6.21 -17.30 10.61
N ALA A 107 -5.69 -18.28 11.34
CA ALA A 107 -4.51 -18.13 12.19
C ALA A 107 -3.26 -17.75 11.38
N VAL A 108 -3.05 -18.38 10.22
CA VAL A 108 -1.95 -18.04 9.31
C VAL A 108 -2.14 -16.62 8.75
N ARG A 109 -3.36 -16.20 8.37
CA ARG A 109 -3.64 -14.81 7.93
C ARG A 109 -3.36 -13.77 9.00
N VAL A 110 -3.81 -13.99 10.24
CA VAL A 110 -3.54 -13.08 11.37
C VAL A 110 -2.03 -12.96 11.64
N VAL A 111 -1.30 -14.09 11.65
CA VAL A 111 0.16 -14.09 11.78
C VAL A 111 0.82 -13.31 10.64
N SER A 112 0.38 -13.50 9.38
CA SER A 112 0.92 -12.75 8.24
C SER A 112 0.81 -11.23 8.42
N LYS A 113 -0.33 -10.74 8.93
CA LYS A 113 -0.55 -9.31 9.22
C LYS A 113 0.34 -8.80 10.35
N CYS A 114 0.46 -9.56 11.44
CA CYS A 114 1.36 -9.21 12.54
C CYS A 114 2.84 -9.18 12.10
N LEU A 115 3.28 -10.14 11.28
CA LEU A 115 4.64 -10.19 10.75
C LEU A 115 4.94 -9.04 9.78
N LYS A 116 3.99 -8.70 8.90
CA LYS A 116 4.08 -7.51 8.05
C LYS A 116 4.25 -6.25 8.89
N THR A 117 3.45 -6.08 9.94
CA THR A 117 3.54 -4.94 10.88
C THR A 117 4.92 -4.82 11.53
N LEU A 118 5.54 -5.93 11.95
CA LEU A 118 6.92 -5.90 12.48
C LEU A 118 7.93 -5.43 11.43
N ARG A 119 7.79 -5.88 10.18
CA ARG A 119 8.69 -5.49 9.08
C ARG A 119 8.53 -4.01 8.73
N ASP A 120 7.32 -3.49 8.78
CA ASP A 120 7.02 -2.09 8.47
C ASP A 120 7.47 -1.15 9.62
N LEU A 121 7.34 -1.57 10.89
CA LEU A 121 7.94 -0.88 12.06
C LEU A 121 9.47 -0.75 11.98
N ASP A 122 10.16 -1.81 11.53
CA ASP A 122 11.64 -1.82 11.44
C ASP A 122 12.19 -0.91 10.33
N ARG A 123 11.33 -0.55 9.36
CA ARG A 123 11.63 0.34 8.22
C ARG A 123 11.40 1.82 8.52
N LEU A 124 10.82 2.17 9.66
CA LEU A 124 10.58 3.57 10.04
C LEU A 124 11.91 4.33 10.29
N PRO A 125 11.95 5.66 10.09
CA PRO A 125 13.16 6.47 10.31
C PRO A 125 13.70 6.39 11.75
N VAL A 126 12.80 6.16 12.72
CA VAL A 126 13.14 5.66 14.04
C VAL A 126 12.84 4.16 14.02
N SER A 127 13.86 3.29 14.08
CA SER A 127 13.63 1.85 14.06
C SER A 127 12.82 1.41 15.27
N LEU A 128 11.61 0.92 15.03
CA LEU A 128 10.71 0.41 16.06
C LEU A 128 10.58 -1.12 15.97
N SER A 129 10.09 -1.71 17.06
CA SER A 129 9.76 -3.13 17.12
C SER A 129 8.60 -3.34 18.08
N ALA A 130 7.87 -4.45 17.94
CA ALA A 130 6.78 -4.81 18.84
C ALA A 130 6.91 -6.27 19.30
N THR A 131 6.40 -6.56 20.49
CA THR A 131 6.36 -7.92 21.02
C THR A 131 5.03 -8.56 20.68
N LEU A 132 5.04 -9.54 19.76
CA LEU A 132 3.86 -10.33 19.36
C LEU A 132 3.42 -11.36 20.41
N ASP A 133 3.43 -10.98 21.70
CA ASP A 133 2.74 -11.74 22.74
C ASP A 133 1.23 -11.63 22.51
N PRO A 134 0.45 -12.73 22.56
CA PRO A 134 -1.00 -12.68 22.39
C PRO A 134 -1.71 -11.66 23.27
N LYS A 135 -1.21 -11.36 24.48
CA LYS A 135 -1.80 -10.36 25.38
C LYS A 135 -1.70 -8.94 24.84
N ASN A 136 -0.76 -8.67 23.94
CA ASN A 136 -0.52 -7.34 23.36
C ASN A 136 -1.32 -7.10 22.07
N ILE A 137 -2.17 -8.06 21.69
CA ILE A 137 -2.91 -8.04 20.43
C ILE A 137 -4.40 -8.00 20.73
N LEU A 138 -5.09 -6.98 20.22
CA LEU A 138 -6.55 -7.01 20.07
C LEU A 138 -6.89 -7.55 18.67
N LEU A 139 -8.05 -8.16 18.50
CA LEU A 139 -8.60 -8.47 17.19
C LEU A 139 -9.96 -7.80 17.00
N ASN A 140 -10.13 -7.17 15.84
CA ASN A 140 -11.45 -6.89 15.27
C ASN A 140 -11.64 -7.86 14.08
N GLY A 141 -12.37 -8.95 14.30
CA GLY A 141 -12.49 -10.05 13.35
C GLY A 141 -11.14 -10.71 13.02
N GLN A 142 -10.62 -10.47 11.81
CA GLN A 142 -9.27 -10.89 11.37
C GLN A 142 -8.31 -9.69 11.14
N LYS A 143 -8.63 -8.48 11.61
CA LYS A 143 -7.70 -7.33 11.67
C LYS A 143 -7.03 -7.34 13.07
N PRO A 144 -5.70 -7.56 13.19
CA PRO A 144 -5.00 -7.42 14.46
C PRO A 144 -4.63 -5.96 14.74
N LEU A 145 -4.67 -5.57 16.01
CA LEU A 145 -4.16 -4.30 16.52
C LEU A 145 -3.12 -4.59 17.61
N ILE A 146 -1.87 -4.17 17.40
CA ILE A 146 -0.76 -4.39 18.33
C ILE A 146 -0.64 -3.15 19.24
N LEU A 147 -0.77 -3.39 20.55
CA LEU A 147 -0.85 -2.35 21.56
C LEU A 147 0.49 -1.81 22.05
N PHE A 148 1.57 -2.59 21.95
CA PHE A 148 2.86 -2.23 22.54
C PHE A 148 4.02 -2.38 21.55
N TYR A 149 4.73 -1.28 21.36
CA TYR A 149 5.97 -1.18 20.59
C TYR A 149 7.01 -0.34 21.33
N TYR A 150 8.27 -0.46 20.92
CA TYR A 150 9.43 0.15 21.56
C TYR A 150 10.48 0.53 20.52
N MET A 151 11.35 1.49 20.86
CA MET A 151 12.51 1.85 20.03
C MET A 151 13.57 0.76 20.09
N LYS A 152 14.03 0.30 18.92
CA LYS A 152 14.99 -0.79 18.77
C LYS A 152 16.41 -0.27 19.01
N GLU A 153 17.13 -0.88 19.96
CA GLU A 153 18.52 -0.51 20.23
C GLU A 153 19.50 -1.11 19.21
N PRO A 154 20.36 -0.31 18.56
CA PRO A 154 21.43 -0.83 17.70
C PRO A 154 22.36 -1.77 18.48
N GLY A 155 22.48 -3.01 18.01
CA GLY A 155 23.35 -4.04 18.58
C GLY A 155 22.75 -4.90 19.69
N LYS A 156 21.57 -4.57 20.25
CA LYS A 156 20.86 -5.46 21.19
C LYS A 156 19.82 -6.32 20.46
N SER A 157 20.24 -7.50 20.02
CA SER A 157 19.33 -8.53 19.50
C SER A 157 18.57 -9.23 20.64
N GLY A 158 17.70 -8.50 21.30
CA GLY A 158 16.87 -9.05 22.38
C GLY A 158 15.96 -7.99 22.97
N HIS A 159 14.66 -8.12 22.71
CA HIS A 159 13.72 -8.52 23.76
C HIS A 159 12.50 -9.19 23.10
N ASP A 160 12.43 -10.50 23.32
CA ASP A 160 11.30 -11.40 23.08
C ASP A 160 11.00 -11.89 21.64
N GLU A 161 11.19 -13.19 21.41
CA GLU A 161 10.92 -13.88 20.14
C GLU A 161 9.45 -14.38 20.04
N LYS A 162 8.47 -13.70 20.66
CA LYS A 162 7.07 -14.19 20.76
C LYS A 162 6.39 -14.47 19.43
N TRP A 163 6.86 -13.85 18.35
CA TRP A 163 6.46 -14.19 16.98
C TRP A 163 6.56 -15.70 16.68
N ARG A 164 7.52 -16.41 17.30
CA ARG A 164 7.69 -17.87 17.18
C ARG A 164 6.52 -18.65 17.79
N GLU A 165 5.97 -18.13 18.88
CA GLU A 165 4.91 -18.76 19.65
C GLU A 165 3.51 -18.39 19.12
N LEU A 166 3.35 -17.24 18.46
CA LEU A 166 2.04 -16.71 18.06
C LEU A 166 1.22 -17.68 17.21
N LEU A 167 1.79 -18.28 16.15
CA LEU A 167 1.05 -19.24 15.32
C LEU A 167 0.64 -20.49 16.13
N PHE A 168 1.53 -20.99 16.98
CA PHE A 168 1.20 -22.11 17.88
C PHE A 168 0.06 -21.75 18.83
N TYR A 169 0.10 -20.54 19.42
CA TYR A 169 -0.94 -20.04 20.31
C TYR A 169 -2.29 -19.95 19.61
N LEU A 170 -2.35 -19.39 18.41
CA LEU A 170 -3.61 -19.27 17.66
C LEU A 170 -4.24 -20.64 17.37
N LEU A 171 -3.43 -21.65 17.07
CA LEU A 171 -3.87 -23.01 16.73
C LEU A 171 -4.25 -23.88 17.93
N THR A 172 -3.86 -23.51 19.15
CA THR A 172 -4.00 -24.37 20.34
C THR A 172 -4.67 -23.70 21.54
N GLY A 173 -4.68 -22.37 21.58
CA GLY A 173 -5.19 -21.58 22.70
C GLY A 173 -4.24 -21.41 23.88
N HIS A 174 -2.97 -21.80 23.75
CA HIS A 174 -1.97 -21.67 24.82
C HIS A 174 -0.54 -21.55 24.28
N ALA A 175 0.38 -21.05 25.09
CA ALA A 175 1.80 -21.02 24.75
C ALA A 175 2.37 -22.46 24.62
N PRO A 176 3.38 -22.70 23.77
CA PRO A 176 3.95 -24.03 23.58
C PRO A 176 4.55 -24.57 24.89
N MET A 177 4.12 -25.77 25.30
CA MET A 177 4.60 -26.41 26.53
C MET A 177 5.50 -27.60 26.20
N GLY A 178 6.75 -27.54 26.67
CA GLY A 178 7.77 -28.57 26.43
C GLY A 178 8.66 -28.29 25.22
N GLY A 179 9.37 -29.32 24.75
CA GLY A 179 10.21 -29.23 23.55
C GLY A 179 9.44 -29.47 22.25
N LEU A 180 10.09 -29.23 21.09
CA LEU A 180 9.47 -29.31 19.76
C LEU A 180 8.64 -30.58 19.51
N LYS A 181 9.12 -31.77 19.93
CA LYS A 181 8.39 -33.05 19.80
C LYS A 181 7.05 -33.08 20.55
N GLN A 182 6.92 -32.31 21.63
CA GLN A 182 5.70 -32.21 22.42
C GLN A 182 4.73 -31.19 21.81
N SER A 183 5.25 -30.07 21.30
CA SER A 183 4.47 -29.10 20.51
C SER A 183 3.89 -29.73 19.24
N GLU A 184 4.67 -30.54 18.52
CA GLU A 184 4.21 -31.26 17.31
C GLU A 184 3.05 -32.20 17.64
N ARG A 185 3.18 -33.02 18.68
CA ARG A 185 2.10 -33.88 19.19
C ARG A 185 0.85 -33.11 19.64
N GLN A 186 1.00 -31.92 20.22
CA GLN A 186 -0.13 -31.06 20.62
C GLN A 186 -0.92 -30.55 19.40
N LEU A 187 -0.21 -30.14 18.33
CA LEU A 187 -0.82 -29.73 17.06
C LEU A 187 -1.48 -30.90 16.33
N GLU A 188 -0.85 -32.08 16.31
CA GLU A 188 -1.42 -33.30 15.76
C GLU A 188 -2.69 -33.73 16.50
N ALA A 189 -2.70 -33.67 17.84
CA ALA A 189 -3.87 -33.99 18.66
C ALA A 189 -5.04 -33.01 18.42
N LYS A 190 -4.76 -31.74 18.14
CA LYS A 190 -5.74 -30.72 17.70
C LYS A 190 -6.16 -30.88 16.22
N LYS A 191 -5.69 -31.92 15.52
CA LYS A 191 -6.00 -32.24 14.10
C LYS A 191 -5.64 -31.11 13.11
N ILE A 192 -4.63 -30.32 13.43
CA ILE A 192 -4.18 -29.19 12.58
C ILE A 192 -3.63 -29.73 11.24
N PRO A 193 -3.92 -29.08 10.08
CA PRO A 193 -3.43 -29.53 8.78
C PRO A 193 -1.89 -29.67 8.74
N PRO A 194 -1.32 -30.78 8.22
CA PRO A 194 0.13 -31.03 8.28
C PRO A 194 1.04 -29.99 7.59
N LYS A 195 0.48 -29.13 6.72
CA LYS A 195 1.18 -27.97 6.15
C LYS A 195 1.34 -26.86 7.21
N ILE A 196 0.30 -26.60 8.00
CA ILE A 196 0.25 -25.58 9.05
C ILE A 196 1.01 -26.04 10.29
N VAL A 197 0.96 -27.34 10.64
CA VAL A 197 1.84 -27.92 11.67
C VAL A 197 3.31 -27.61 11.36
N LYS A 198 3.74 -27.79 10.10
CA LYS A 198 5.11 -27.47 9.70
C LYS A 198 5.46 -25.99 9.83
N PHE A 199 4.53 -25.07 9.59
CA PHE A 199 4.79 -23.64 9.80
C PHE A 199 4.91 -23.29 11.28
N ALA A 200 4.03 -23.82 12.15
CA ALA A 200 4.17 -23.65 13.59
C ALA A 200 5.49 -24.24 14.11
N MET A 201 5.85 -25.46 13.68
CA MET A 201 7.12 -26.08 14.05
C MET A 201 8.35 -25.37 13.46
N PHE A 202 8.24 -24.75 12.29
CA PHE A 202 9.30 -23.93 11.70
C PHE A 202 9.54 -22.66 12.52
N ALA A 203 8.48 -21.97 12.96
CA ALA A 203 8.58 -20.79 13.80
C ALA A 203 9.24 -21.11 15.16
N LEU A 204 8.82 -22.21 15.80
CA LEU A 204 9.33 -22.65 17.11
C LEU A 204 10.80 -23.12 17.10
N ASP A 205 11.33 -23.61 15.97
CA ASP A 205 12.75 -23.97 15.86
C ASP A 205 13.63 -22.71 15.76
N ARG A 206 14.39 -22.46 16.83
CA ARG A 206 15.33 -21.33 16.97
C ARG A 206 16.38 -21.24 15.86
N LYS A 207 16.60 -22.29 15.07
CA LYS A 207 17.48 -22.27 13.89
C LYS A 207 16.95 -21.42 12.73
N ASN A 208 15.65 -21.08 12.75
CA ASN A 208 15.00 -20.30 11.70
C ASN A 208 14.84 -18.84 12.14
N GLY A 209 15.07 -17.92 11.21
CA GLY A 209 14.89 -16.48 11.44
C GLY A 209 13.45 -16.00 11.20
N LEU A 210 13.15 -14.80 11.70
CA LEU A 210 11.89 -14.10 11.48
C LEU A 210 11.59 -13.95 9.98
N GLU A 211 12.55 -13.47 9.19
CA GLU A 211 12.35 -13.21 7.76
C GLU A 211 12.07 -14.49 6.94
N ASP A 212 12.84 -15.55 7.18
CA ASP A 212 12.62 -16.89 6.58
C ASP A 212 11.21 -17.44 6.88
N PHE A 213 10.65 -17.12 8.05
CA PHE A 213 9.30 -17.50 8.44
C PHE A 213 8.24 -16.61 7.79
N SER A 214 8.42 -15.28 7.82
CA SER A 214 7.51 -14.31 7.19
C SER A 214 7.29 -14.61 5.72
N VAL A 215 8.38 -14.80 4.95
CA VAL A 215 8.31 -15.15 3.52
C VAL A 215 7.54 -16.46 3.28
N GLN A 216 7.63 -17.43 4.20
CA GLN A 216 6.91 -18.71 4.10
C GLN A 216 5.42 -18.59 4.46
N VAL A 217 5.08 -17.79 5.47
CA VAL A 217 3.70 -17.49 5.86
C VAL A 217 2.99 -16.71 4.76
N GLU A 218 3.61 -15.66 4.23
CA GLU A 218 3.10 -14.87 3.11
C GLU A 218 2.82 -15.79 1.91
N ARG A 219 3.82 -16.57 1.46
CA ARG A 219 3.63 -17.59 0.41
C ARG A 219 2.51 -18.59 0.73
N HIS A 220 2.27 -18.92 1.99
CA HIS A 220 1.16 -19.81 2.34
C HIS A 220 -0.19 -19.13 2.13
N VAL A 221 -0.43 -17.95 2.70
CA VAL A 221 -1.70 -17.21 2.56
C VAL A 221 -2.04 -17.06 1.08
N ASN A 222 -1.07 -16.54 0.34
CA ASN A 222 -1.12 -16.33 -1.11
C ASN A 222 -1.43 -17.64 -1.86
N SER A 223 -0.82 -18.76 -1.48
CA SER A 223 -1.12 -20.08 -2.08
C SER A 223 -2.45 -20.68 -1.66
N ALA A 224 -2.99 -20.34 -0.48
CA ALA A 224 -4.20 -20.95 0.06
C ALA A 224 -5.44 -20.45 -0.67
N GLU A 225 -5.46 -19.15 -0.98
CA GLU A 225 -6.55 -18.46 -1.67
C GLU A 225 -6.70 -18.89 -3.14
N GLY A 226 -5.63 -19.46 -3.75
CA GLY A 226 -5.69 -20.18 -5.03
C GLY A 226 -6.00 -21.69 -4.94
N SER A 227 -5.98 -22.31 -3.74
CA SER A 227 -5.86 -23.78 -3.61
C SER A 227 -7.15 -24.61 -3.60
N HIS A 228 -8.31 -24.01 -3.84
CA HIS A 228 -9.56 -24.77 -4.07
C HIS A 228 -9.59 -25.49 -5.43
N LEU A 229 -8.62 -25.20 -6.31
CA LEU A 229 -8.42 -25.88 -7.59
C LEU A 229 -6.98 -26.42 -7.66
N SER A 230 -6.80 -27.60 -8.27
CA SER A 230 -5.52 -28.31 -8.46
C SER A 230 -4.84 -28.92 -7.21
N ARG A 231 -5.18 -30.18 -6.89
CA ARG A 231 -4.32 -31.09 -6.10
C ARG A 231 -3.99 -32.37 -6.88
N ARG A 232 -2.98 -32.31 -7.76
CA ARG A 232 -2.26 -33.52 -8.22
C ARG A 232 -0.84 -33.18 -8.68
N ALA A 233 0.08 -34.11 -8.41
CA ALA A 233 1.53 -34.05 -8.64
C ALA A 233 2.32 -33.00 -7.81
N ARG A 234 3.60 -33.20 -7.39
CA ARG A 234 4.34 -34.31 -6.75
C ARG A 234 5.82 -33.87 -6.63
N ARG A 235 6.35 -33.75 -5.40
CA ARG A 235 7.78 -33.77 -4.94
C ARG A 235 8.89 -33.49 -5.99
N SER A 236 9.88 -32.60 -5.76
CA SER A 236 10.99 -32.86 -4.79
C SER A 236 12.01 -31.69 -4.57
N ARG A 237 12.73 -31.73 -3.42
CA ARG A 237 14.12 -31.26 -3.04
C ARG A 237 14.63 -29.85 -3.53
N LYS A 238 14.90 -28.87 -2.64
CA LYS A 238 16.18 -28.56 -1.87
C LYS A 238 17.37 -28.14 -2.78
N LYS A 239 18.20 -27.09 -2.53
CA LYS A 239 18.50 -26.19 -1.36
C LYS A 239 19.29 -24.92 -1.84
N LYS A 240 19.08 -23.72 -1.25
CA LYS A 240 20.04 -22.82 -0.48
C LYS A 240 21.43 -22.53 -1.12
N VAL A 241 21.94 -21.29 -1.30
CA VAL A 241 22.50 -20.24 -0.36
C VAL A 241 22.85 -18.97 -1.23
N VAL A 242 23.19 -17.74 -0.79
CA VAL A 242 22.57 -16.67 0.07
C VAL A 242 23.52 -15.42 0.15
N THR A 243 23.00 -14.18 0.26
CA THR A 243 23.70 -12.84 0.47
C THR A 243 24.56 -12.28 -0.69
N THR A 244 24.74 -10.95 -0.88
CA THR A 244 25.01 -9.86 0.10
C THR A 244 24.36 -8.51 -0.26
N VAL A 245 24.08 -7.67 0.74
CA VAL A 245 23.52 -6.30 0.63
C VAL A 245 24.63 -5.25 0.72
N VAL A 246 24.53 -4.17 -0.06
CA VAL A 246 25.19 -2.88 0.22
C VAL A 246 24.13 -1.78 0.22
N VAL A 247 24.11 -1.01 1.31
CA VAL A 247 23.26 0.18 1.45
C VAL A 247 24.03 1.39 0.94
N ALA A 248 23.40 2.21 0.09
CA ALA A 248 23.86 3.55 -0.24
C ALA A 248 22.69 4.52 -0.09
N ALA A 249 22.90 5.61 0.64
CA ALA A 249 21.88 6.61 0.94
C ALA A 249 22.03 7.84 0.03
N ALA A 250 20.92 8.58 -0.07
CA ALA A 250 20.81 9.97 -0.52
C ALA A 250 21.17 10.30 -2.00
N ALA A 251 20.18 10.80 -2.73
CA ALA A 251 20.25 12.12 -3.35
C ALA A 251 18.84 12.62 -3.71
N LEU A 252 18.48 13.82 -3.23
CA LEU A 252 17.39 14.61 -3.81
C LEU A 252 17.82 15.10 -5.19
N VAL A 253 17.15 14.67 -6.26
CA VAL A 253 17.29 15.30 -7.58
C VAL A 253 15.90 15.42 -8.21
N LEU A 254 15.42 16.65 -8.35
CA LEU A 254 14.33 16.99 -9.26
C LEU A 254 14.78 16.69 -10.69
N VAL A 255 14.18 15.68 -11.33
CA VAL A 255 14.41 15.38 -12.75
C VAL A 255 13.08 15.36 -13.48
N SER A 256 12.84 16.42 -14.24
CA SER A 256 11.90 16.41 -15.37
C SER A 256 12.42 15.42 -16.43
N LEU A 257 11.92 14.19 -16.42
CA LEU A 257 12.37 13.14 -17.33
C LEU A 257 11.78 13.31 -18.75
N THR A 258 12.41 14.16 -19.56
CA THR A 258 12.40 13.97 -21.01
C THR A 258 13.26 12.75 -21.34
N VAL A 259 12.64 11.61 -21.63
CA VAL A 259 13.36 10.35 -21.92
C VAL A 259 13.96 10.37 -23.34
N THR A 260 15.12 11.00 -23.48
CA THR A 260 15.98 10.82 -24.66
C THR A 260 16.68 9.46 -24.60
N LYS A 261 16.10 8.44 -25.25
CA LYS A 261 16.79 7.18 -25.57
C LYS A 261 17.92 7.45 -26.56
N TRP A 262 19.11 6.87 -26.35
CA TRP A 262 20.11 6.76 -27.42
C TRP A 262 20.79 5.39 -27.48
N TYR A 263 21.28 5.09 -28.68
CA TYR A 263 21.75 3.77 -29.11
C TYR A 263 23.14 3.39 -28.57
N ALA A 264 23.43 2.10 -28.56
CA ALA A 264 24.69 1.54 -28.09
C ALA A 264 25.92 1.99 -28.92
N GLY A 265 26.89 2.61 -28.25
CA GLY A 265 28.21 2.92 -28.79
C GLY A 265 29.00 3.86 -27.89
N TYR A 266 30.11 3.35 -27.32
CA TYR A 266 31.11 4.04 -26.49
C TYR A 266 30.80 4.37 -25.01
N SER A 267 31.61 3.74 -24.15
CA SER A 267 32.21 4.18 -22.86
C SER A 267 31.38 4.83 -21.75
N ASP A 268 31.38 4.15 -20.60
CA ASP A 268 31.38 4.66 -19.21
C ASP A 268 30.58 5.93 -18.87
N ALA A 269 29.33 5.72 -18.46
CA ALA A 269 28.67 6.55 -17.46
C ALA A 269 27.91 5.64 -16.47
N LYS A 270 28.36 5.58 -15.21
CA LYS A 270 27.82 4.67 -14.18
C LYS A 270 26.66 5.26 -13.37
N ASP A 271 26.28 6.51 -13.64
CA ASP A 271 25.32 7.27 -12.86
C ASP A 271 24.01 7.48 -13.61
N SER A 272 23.08 6.55 -13.41
CA SER A 272 21.65 6.85 -13.46
C SER A 272 20.96 6.24 -12.24
N THR A 273 20.16 7.04 -11.54
CA THR A 273 19.49 6.63 -10.29
C THR A 273 18.56 5.43 -10.46
N LEU A 274 18.03 5.22 -11.68
CA LEU A 274 17.24 4.05 -12.08
C LEU A 274 18.04 2.75 -12.14
N ALA A 275 19.32 2.78 -12.53
CA ALA A 275 20.12 1.56 -12.72
C ALA A 275 20.36 0.78 -11.41
N ASN A 276 20.34 1.46 -10.26
CA ASN A 276 20.49 0.84 -8.95
C ASN A 276 19.18 0.19 -8.42
N MET A 277 18.05 0.42 -9.07
CA MET A 277 16.73 -0.11 -8.64
C MET A 277 16.45 -1.51 -9.20
N PHE A 278 17.01 -1.81 -10.37
CA PHE A 278 16.77 -3.01 -11.15
C PHE A 278 17.99 -3.92 -11.14
N ALA A 279 17.84 -5.12 -10.55
CA ALA A 279 18.87 -6.15 -10.69
C ALA A 279 18.81 -6.74 -12.11
N PRO A 280 19.90 -6.72 -12.90
CA PRO A 280 19.94 -7.42 -14.16
C PRO A 280 19.80 -8.94 -13.91
N ILE A 281 19.00 -9.62 -14.72
CA ILE A 281 18.89 -11.08 -14.67
C ILE A 281 20.29 -11.67 -14.88
N THR A 282 20.78 -12.43 -13.91
CA THR A 282 22.13 -13.01 -13.90
C THR A 282 22.37 -13.86 -15.15
N GLN A 283 23.57 -13.74 -15.75
CA GLN A 283 23.91 -14.36 -17.03
C GLN A 283 23.69 -15.90 -17.06
N ASP A 284 23.75 -16.56 -15.90
CA ASP A 284 23.49 -17.99 -15.75
C ASP A 284 22.08 -18.43 -16.18
N ASP A 285 21.05 -17.57 -16.03
CA ASP A 285 19.68 -17.84 -16.50
C ASP A 285 19.56 -17.67 -18.03
N LYS A 286 20.53 -17.02 -18.71
CA LYS A 286 20.55 -16.82 -20.18
C LYS A 286 21.33 -17.90 -20.94
N GLN A 287 22.24 -18.64 -20.32
CA GLN A 287 23.14 -19.57 -21.03
C GLN A 287 22.57 -20.97 -21.31
N ASN A 288 21.53 -21.42 -20.62
CA ASN A 288 21.05 -22.81 -20.70
C ASN A 288 19.86 -23.04 -21.66
N GLY A 289 19.67 -22.16 -22.66
CA GLY A 289 18.43 -22.06 -23.46
C GLY A 289 18.56 -21.80 -24.95
N ALA A 290 19.58 -22.36 -25.61
CA ALA A 290 19.75 -22.49 -27.08
C ALA A 290 19.84 -21.22 -27.98
N GLY A 291 20.85 -21.22 -28.86
CA GLY A 291 20.73 -20.63 -30.21
C GLY A 291 21.30 -19.22 -30.42
N ASN A 292 22.44 -19.15 -31.10
CA ASN A 292 22.95 -18.06 -31.93
C ASN A 292 22.28 -16.66 -31.82
N GLY A 293 22.80 -15.83 -30.91
CA GLY A 293 23.42 -14.55 -31.29
C GLY A 293 22.61 -13.43 -31.97
N GLN A 294 21.31 -13.58 -32.23
CA GLN A 294 20.45 -12.50 -32.71
C GLN A 294 19.65 -11.89 -31.56
N LEU A 295 20.10 -10.72 -31.10
CA LEU A 295 19.30 -9.82 -30.28
C LEU A 295 18.08 -9.36 -31.10
N PHE A 296 16.91 -9.95 -30.82
CA PHE A 296 15.64 -9.52 -31.38
C PHE A 296 15.29 -8.12 -30.85
N GLN A 297 15.76 -7.05 -31.52
CA GLN A 297 15.44 -5.67 -31.11
C GLN A 297 13.97 -5.31 -31.32
N SER A 298 13.31 -5.89 -32.33
CA SER A 298 11.89 -5.72 -32.59
C SER A 298 11.34 -6.84 -33.47
N ILE A 299 10.04 -7.11 -33.33
CA ILE A 299 9.24 -8.01 -34.18
C ILE A 299 8.26 -7.14 -34.97
N THR A 300 8.06 -7.45 -36.25
CA THR A 300 6.96 -6.86 -37.04
C THR A 300 5.95 -7.96 -37.33
N PHE A 301 4.73 -7.79 -36.86
CA PHE A 301 3.66 -8.77 -37.05
C PHE A 301 3.16 -8.76 -38.50
N ASN A 302 2.82 -9.94 -39.01
CA ASN A 302 2.24 -10.15 -40.34
C ASN A 302 1.36 -11.42 -40.33
N ASP A 303 0.73 -11.74 -41.45
CA ASP A 303 -0.23 -12.85 -41.54
C ASP A 303 0.37 -14.24 -41.23
N GLN A 304 1.69 -14.40 -41.37
CA GLN A 304 2.41 -15.64 -41.03
C GLN A 304 2.95 -15.65 -39.59
N ASN A 305 3.20 -14.47 -39.01
CA ASN A 305 3.74 -14.30 -37.67
C ASN A 305 2.98 -13.17 -36.96
N ASN A 306 1.74 -13.46 -36.54
CA ASN A 306 0.83 -12.50 -35.89
C ASN A 306 0.84 -12.59 -34.35
N SER A 307 1.70 -13.45 -33.78
CA SER A 307 1.79 -13.66 -32.34
C SER A 307 3.24 -13.85 -31.87
N PHE A 308 3.54 -13.31 -30.70
CA PHE A 308 4.83 -13.44 -30.03
C PHE A 308 4.59 -13.95 -28.61
N LYS A 309 5.43 -14.89 -28.18
CA LYS A 309 5.45 -15.41 -26.82
C LYS A 309 6.80 -15.06 -26.21
N TYR A 310 6.80 -14.33 -25.10
CA TYR A 310 8.02 -14.05 -24.36
C TYR A 310 8.62 -15.39 -23.85
N PRO A 311 9.91 -15.67 -24.11
CA PRO A 311 10.47 -17.02 -23.94
C PRO A 311 10.70 -17.44 -22.48
N TYR A 312 10.71 -16.49 -21.54
CA TYR A 312 10.96 -16.74 -20.12
C TYR A 312 9.68 -16.53 -19.29
N PRO A 313 9.45 -17.30 -18.21
CA PRO A 313 8.38 -17.00 -17.29
C PRO A 313 8.66 -15.68 -16.55
N ILE A 314 7.62 -14.83 -16.45
CA ILE A 314 7.64 -13.63 -15.60
C ILE A 314 7.51 -14.08 -14.15
N LYS A 315 8.59 -13.89 -13.38
CA LYS A 315 8.64 -14.18 -11.94
C LYS A 315 7.94 -13.07 -11.14
N PRO A 316 7.48 -13.35 -9.91
CA PRO A 316 7.11 -12.34 -8.90
C PRO A 316 8.02 -11.11 -8.81
N ASN A 317 7.45 -9.97 -8.41
CA ASN A 317 8.14 -8.70 -8.19
C ASN A 317 8.88 -8.21 -9.45
N SER A 318 8.20 -8.24 -10.59
CA SER A 318 8.78 -7.82 -11.88
C SER A 318 8.14 -6.55 -12.42
N ALA A 319 8.99 -5.69 -12.95
CA ALA A 319 8.66 -4.62 -13.89
C ALA A 319 8.88 -5.14 -15.31
N ILE A 320 7.88 -4.99 -16.17
CA ILE A 320 7.99 -5.28 -17.61
C ILE A 320 7.83 -3.95 -18.33
N GLN A 321 8.81 -3.57 -19.15
CA GLN A 321 8.77 -2.34 -19.94
C GLN A 321 8.98 -2.68 -21.42
N GLY A 322 8.24 -2.05 -22.31
CA GLY A 322 8.40 -2.25 -23.75
C GLY A 322 7.80 -1.13 -24.57
N SER A 323 7.85 -1.27 -25.90
CA SER A 323 7.26 -0.28 -26.81
C SER A 323 6.57 -0.95 -27.99
N PHE A 324 5.63 -0.24 -28.63
CA PHE A 324 5.05 -0.64 -29.91
C PHE A 324 4.74 0.57 -30.81
N ILE A 325 4.60 0.32 -32.11
CA ILE A 325 4.11 1.25 -33.13
C ILE A 325 3.00 0.54 -33.91
N LEU A 326 1.83 1.17 -33.99
CA LEU A 326 0.73 0.71 -34.84
C LEU A 326 0.75 1.53 -36.13
N ASN A 327 1.29 1.00 -37.24
CA ASN A 327 1.27 1.73 -38.52
C ASN A 327 -0.16 1.98 -39.03
N GLN A 328 -1.10 1.12 -38.64
CA GLN A 328 -2.54 1.27 -38.81
C GLN A 328 -3.23 0.75 -37.54
N LEU A 329 -4.43 1.24 -37.24
CA LEU A 329 -5.25 0.74 -36.12
C LEU A 329 -5.95 -0.57 -36.49
N ASN A 330 -5.16 -1.62 -36.73
CA ASN A 330 -5.61 -2.94 -37.15
C ASN A 330 -5.54 -4.01 -36.03
N GLY A 331 -5.42 -3.56 -34.79
CA GLY A 331 -5.45 -4.38 -33.59
C GLY A 331 -4.07 -4.71 -33.03
N PHE A 332 -3.91 -4.50 -31.72
CA PHE A 332 -2.77 -4.98 -30.95
C PHE A 332 -3.28 -5.53 -29.61
N THR A 333 -2.64 -6.55 -29.06
CA THR A 333 -3.07 -7.19 -27.82
C THR A 333 -1.86 -7.71 -27.06
N GLY A 334 -1.73 -7.36 -25.78
CA GLY A 334 -0.76 -7.93 -24.86
C GLY A 334 -1.48 -8.60 -23.70
N TYR A 335 -1.09 -9.82 -23.31
CA TYR A 335 -1.73 -10.53 -22.21
C TYR A 335 -0.78 -11.41 -21.40
N LEU A 336 -1.07 -11.54 -20.11
CA LEU A 336 -0.47 -12.51 -19.20
C LEU A 336 -1.37 -13.75 -19.15
N GLU A 337 -0.79 -14.93 -19.36
CA GLU A 337 -1.46 -16.24 -19.29
C GLU A 337 -0.87 -17.04 -18.11
N THR A 338 -1.73 -17.60 -17.23
CA THR A 338 -1.29 -18.56 -16.20
C THR A 338 -0.74 -19.85 -16.85
N PRO A 339 0.17 -20.61 -16.20
CA PRO A 339 0.71 -21.84 -16.79
C PRO A 339 -0.33 -22.95 -17.06
N ASP A 340 -1.46 -22.93 -16.35
CA ASP A 340 -2.62 -23.81 -16.54
C ASP A 340 -3.72 -23.22 -17.43
N LYS A 341 -3.55 -21.96 -17.89
CA LYS A 341 -4.49 -21.19 -18.73
C LYS A 341 -5.89 -20.99 -18.14
N SER A 342 -6.01 -21.05 -16.83
CA SER A 342 -7.28 -20.80 -16.12
C SER A 342 -7.65 -19.32 -16.13
N ASP A 343 -6.66 -18.42 -16.03
CA ASP A 343 -6.87 -16.97 -15.99
C ASP A 343 -5.95 -16.26 -17.02
N ILE A 344 -6.50 -15.24 -17.71
CA ILE A 344 -5.78 -14.40 -18.67
C ILE A 344 -6.13 -12.93 -18.45
N LEU A 345 -5.17 -12.14 -17.98
CA LEU A 345 -5.30 -10.67 -17.93
C LEU A 345 -4.70 -10.07 -19.20
N GLY A 346 -5.48 -9.28 -19.95
CA GLY A 346 -5.03 -8.67 -21.19
C GLY A 346 -5.44 -7.23 -21.40
N LEU A 347 -4.68 -6.57 -22.26
CA LEU A 347 -4.98 -5.27 -22.85
C LEU A 347 -5.08 -5.42 -24.37
N ALA A 348 -6.04 -4.76 -24.99
CA ALA A 348 -6.17 -4.67 -26.44
C ALA A 348 -6.32 -3.22 -26.89
N VAL A 349 -5.63 -2.84 -27.96
CA VAL A 349 -5.88 -1.59 -28.69
C VAL A 349 -6.82 -1.92 -29.84
N ASP A 350 -7.98 -1.27 -29.89
CA ASP A 350 -8.98 -1.49 -30.93
C ASP A 350 -8.76 -0.62 -32.19
N LYS A 351 -9.72 -0.68 -33.12
CA LYS A 351 -9.65 0.05 -34.40
C LYS A 351 -9.85 1.57 -34.29
N GLU A 352 -10.34 2.05 -33.15
CA GLU A 352 -10.51 3.47 -32.81
C GLU A 352 -9.32 4.03 -32.00
N GLY A 353 -8.36 3.16 -31.66
CA GLY A 353 -7.22 3.48 -30.81
C GLY A 353 -7.51 3.33 -29.32
N LYS A 354 -8.69 2.84 -28.92
CA LYS A 354 -9.08 2.72 -27.50
C LYS A 354 -8.38 1.53 -26.87
N ILE A 355 -7.90 1.71 -25.64
CA ILE A 355 -7.28 0.66 -24.84
C ILE A 355 -8.39 -0.03 -24.03
N LYS A 356 -8.55 -1.34 -24.21
CA LYS A 356 -9.53 -2.16 -23.52
C LYS A 356 -8.83 -3.17 -22.64
N LEU A 357 -9.11 -3.12 -21.35
CA LEU A 357 -8.65 -4.09 -20.36
C LEU A 357 -9.70 -5.16 -20.12
N TYR A 358 -9.24 -6.41 -20.07
CA TYR A 358 -10.11 -7.56 -19.88
C TYR A 358 -9.45 -8.66 -19.06
N ASP A 359 -10.26 -9.39 -18.30
CA ASP A 359 -9.90 -10.67 -17.71
C ASP A 359 -10.61 -11.80 -18.49
N ILE A 360 -10.01 -12.98 -18.52
CA ILE A 360 -10.68 -14.21 -18.96
C ILE A 360 -10.48 -15.25 -17.86
N MET A 361 -11.41 -15.27 -16.89
CA MET A 361 -11.43 -16.27 -15.82
C MET A 361 -12.24 -17.48 -16.27
N LYS A 362 -11.62 -18.67 -16.28
CA LYS A 362 -12.26 -19.95 -16.64
C LYS A 362 -12.99 -19.93 -17.99
N GLY A 363 -12.48 -19.14 -18.94
CA GLY A 363 -13.07 -18.95 -20.26
C GLY A 363 -14.17 -17.88 -20.36
N GLN A 364 -14.57 -17.24 -19.26
CA GLN A 364 -15.51 -16.11 -19.29
C GLN A 364 -14.76 -14.78 -19.44
N TYR A 365 -15.04 -14.05 -20.53
CA TYR A 365 -14.55 -12.70 -20.75
C TYR A 365 -15.23 -11.70 -19.80
N ILE A 366 -14.43 -10.85 -19.14
CA ILE A 366 -14.87 -9.83 -18.20
C ILE A 366 -14.19 -8.52 -18.59
N PRO A 367 -14.93 -7.50 -19.06
CA PRO A 367 -14.36 -6.17 -19.31
C PRO A 367 -14.01 -5.51 -17.97
N ILE A 368 -12.80 -4.97 -17.86
CA ILE A 368 -12.29 -4.30 -16.65
C ILE A 368 -12.27 -2.78 -16.85
N GLY A 369 -11.92 -2.32 -18.05
CA GLY A 369 -11.79 -0.89 -18.35
C GLY A 369 -11.69 -0.61 -19.85
N ASP A 370 -12.04 0.61 -20.22
CA ASP A 370 -11.92 1.19 -21.56
C ASP A 370 -11.38 2.62 -21.41
N SER A 371 -10.35 3.00 -22.18
CA SER A 371 -9.77 4.35 -22.15
C SER A 371 -10.68 5.42 -22.78
N GLY A 372 -11.76 5.00 -23.44
CA GLY A 372 -12.79 5.87 -23.99
C GLY A 372 -12.23 6.92 -24.94
N ASP A 373 -12.76 8.14 -24.86
CA ASP A 373 -12.31 9.25 -25.70
C ASP A 373 -11.24 10.11 -25.03
N GLN A 374 -10.93 9.87 -23.75
CA GLN A 374 -9.97 10.63 -22.95
C GLN A 374 -8.50 10.30 -23.31
N TYR A 375 -8.24 9.05 -23.72
CA TYR A 375 -6.92 8.62 -24.22
C TYR A 375 -7.08 7.61 -25.36
N ARG A 376 -6.32 7.81 -26.45
CA ARG A 376 -6.32 6.95 -27.64
C ARG A 376 -4.89 6.79 -28.17
N VAL A 377 -4.63 5.61 -28.72
CA VAL A 377 -3.43 5.26 -29.49
C VAL A 377 -3.63 5.71 -30.94
N GLU A 378 -2.71 6.52 -31.46
CA GLU A 378 -2.71 7.02 -32.83
C GLU A 378 -1.84 6.16 -33.76
N ALA A 379 -2.19 6.15 -35.05
CA ALA A 379 -1.41 5.46 -36.07
C ALA A 379 -0.05 6.15 -36.32
N GLY A 380 1.01 5.36 -36.52
CA GLY A 380 2.36 5.83 -36.80
C GLY A 380 3.12 6.39 -35.59
N LYS A 381 2.47 6.55 -34.43
CA LYS A 381 3.13 6.96 -33.17
C LYS A 381 3.75 5.76 -32.46
N LYS A 382 4.76 6.04 -31.62
CA LYS A 382 5.40 5.05 -30.76
C LYS A 382 4.91 5.22 -29.33
N TYR A 383 4.46 4.12 -28.74
CA TYR A 383 3.97 4.07 -27.37
C TYR A 383 4.92 3.23 -26.52
N ASN A 384 5.22 3.68 -25.31
CA ASN A 384 5.79 2.84 -24.27
C ASN A 384 4.64 2.21 -23.48
N PHE A 385 4.86 1.00 -22.98
CA PHE A 385 3.99 0.40 -21.97
C PHE A 385 4.83 -0.12 -20.80
N GLU A 386 4.23 -0.11 -19.62
CA GLU A 386 4.80 -0.69 -18.43
C GLU A 386 3.77 -1.58 -17.72
N LEU A 387 4.22 -2.69 -17.15
CA LEU A 387 3.41 -3.61 -16.36
C LEU A 387 4.17 -3.98 -15.09
N TYR A 388 3.53 -3.81 -13.93
CA TYR A 388 4.09 -4.17 -12.64
C TYR A 388 3.31 -5.30 -12.00
N TYR A 389 4.04 -6.38 -11.69
CA TYR A 389 3.51 -7.56 -11.07
C TYR A 389 4.19 -7.81 -9.72
N PHE A 390 3.43 -7.59 -8.65
CA PHE A 390 3.73 -8.01 -7.29
C PHE A 390 2.68 -9.05 -6.88
N PRO A 391 3.04 -10.19 -6.25
CA PRO A 391 2.08 -11.22 -5.91
C PRO A 391 0.98 -10.70 -4.99
N ASN A 392 -0.29 -10.95 -5.36
CA ASN A 392 -1.49 -10.64 -4.55
C ASN A 392 -1.71 -9.14 -4.28
N GLU A 393 -0.97 -8.28 -4.97
CA GLU A 393 -1.29 -6.86 -5.14
C GLU A 393 -1.97 -6.69 -6.52
N PRO A 394 -2.78 -5.65 -6.71
CA PRO A 394 -3.30 -5.29 -8.02
C PRO A 394 -2.19 -5.09 -9.07
N ILE A 395 -2.39 -5.57 -10.29
CA ILE A 395 -1.45 -5.34 -11.40
C ILE A 395 -1.61 -3.90 -11.89
N ARG A 396 -0.48 -3.18 -12.00
CA ARG A 396 -0.42 -1.78 -12.43
C ARG A 396 0.06 -1.74 -13.88
N LEU A 397 -0.61 -0.96 -14.73
CA LEU A 397 -0.40 -0.88 -16.18
C LEU A 397 -0.36 0.58 -16.62
N SER A 398 0.66 1.01 -17.36
CA SER A 398 0.73 2.34 -17.99
C SER A 398 0.96 2.23 -19.49
N ILE A 399 0.40 3.18 -20.25
CA ILE A 399 0.71 3.41 -21.67
C ILE A 399 0.85 4.91 -21.91
N GLU A 400 1.93 5.32 -22.57
CA GLU A 400 2.27 6.72 -22.87
C GLU A 400 2.80 6.84 -24.32
N GLU A 401 2.56 7.97 -25.00
CA GLU A 401 3.23 8.29 -26.27
C GLU A 401 4.66 8.76 -25.99
N GLU A 402 5.64 8.25 -26.75
CA GLU A 402 7.04 8.62 -26.57
C GLU A 402 7.25 10.13 -26.81
N GLY A 403 7.63 10.85 -25.74
CA GLY A 403 7.82 12.31 -25.77
C GLY A 403 6.60 13.14 -25.35
N LYS A 404 5.55 12.53 -24.80
CA LYS A 404 4.41 13.23 -24.16
C LYS A 404 4.45 13.08 -22.63
N SER A 405 3.87 14.06 -21.93
CA SER A 405 3.57 13.98 -20.48
C SER A 405 2.40 13.05 -20.17
N LYS A 406 1.48 12.92 -21.13
CA LYS A 406 0.19 12.27 -20.99
C LYS A 406 0.33 10.74 -20.96
N LYS A 407 0.02 10.14 -19.82
CA LYS A 407 0.16 8.72 -19.50
C LYS A 407 -1.18 8.15 -19.04
N TRP A 408 -1.75 7.23 -19.81
CA TRP A 408 -2.90 6.44 -19.35
C TRP A 408 -2.40 5.37 -18.38
N MET A 409 -3.17 5.14 -17.32
CA MET A 409 -2.81 4.29 -16.19
C MET A 409 -4.01 3.44 -15.77
N ALA A 410 -3.76 2.22 -15.34
CA ALA A 410 -4.78 1.35 -14.79
C ALA A 410 -4.24 0.45 -13.68
N VAL A 411 -5.12 0.12 -12.74
CA VAL A 411 -4.84 -0.78 -11.63
C VAL A 411 -5.92 -1.84 -11.57
N VAL A 412 -5.52 -3.08 -11.81
CA VAL A 412 -6.42 -4.22 -11.96
C VAL A 412 -6.34 -5.09 -10.72
N VAL A 413 -7.41 -5.14 -9.93
CA VAL A 413 -7.56 -6.10 -8.84
C VAL A 413 -7.67 -7.49 -9.45
N THR A 414 -6.64 -8.29 -9.28
CA THR A 414 -6.55 -9.63 -9.88
C THR A 414 -6.02 -10.62 -8.85
N ARG A 415 -6.36 -11.90 -9.05
CA ARG A 415 -5.92 -13.01 -8.18
C ARG A 415 -4.68 -13.73 -8.72
N LEU A 416 -4.01 -13.11 -9.69
CA LEU A 416 -2.78 -13.62 -10.28
C LEU A 416 -1.67 -13.71 -9.22
N SER A 417 -1.49 -14.92 -8.67
CA SER A 417 -0.33 -15.34 -7.89
C SER A 417 0.44 -16.46 -8.60
N GLY A 418 1.74 -16.28 -8.85
CA GLY A 418 2.61 -17.29 -9.47
C GLY A 418 3.57 -16.74 -10.52
N ASP A 419 3.99 -17.61 -11.43
CA ASP A 419 4.77 -17.24 -12.62
C ASP A 419 3.84 -17.12 -13.83
N TYR A 420 4.06 -16.14 -14.72
CA TYR A 420 3.23 -15.92 -15.92
C TYR A 420 3.99 -16.14 -17.21
N THR A 421 3.27 -16.45 -18.28
CA THR A 421 3.80 -16.21 -19.62
C THR A 421 3.20 -14.94 -20.21
N LEU A 422 4.05 -14.09 -20.77
CA LEU A 422 3.65 -12.88 -21.47
C LEU A 422 3.51 -13.17 -22.97
N HIS A 423 2.37 -12.77 -23.54
CA HIS A 423 2.01 -12.97 -24.93
C HIS A 423 1.63 -11.65 -25.58
N PHE A 424 1.93 -11.53 -26.88
CA PHE A 424 1.52 -10.41 -27.71
C PHE A 424 0.93 -10.91 -29.02
N ARG A 425 -0.01 -10.17 -29.58
CA ARG A 425 -0.54 -10.34 -30.93
C ARG A 425 -0.69 -8.97 -31.58
N GLY A 426 -0.48 -8.91 -32.89
CA GLY A 426 -0.63 -7.67 -33.66
C GLY A 426 -1.16 -7.93 -35.05
N GLY A 427 -1.91 -6.96 -35.57
CA GLY A 427 -2.26 -6.89 -36.98
C GLY A 427 -1.03 -6.68 -37.87
N ASN A 428 -1.22 -6.85 -39.18
CA ASN A 428 -0.16 -6.75 -40.16
C ASN A 428 0.52 -5.36 -40.11
N GLY A 429 1.85 -5.33 -40.03
CA GLY A 429 2.63 -4.10 -39.95
C GLY A 429 2.72 -3.45 -38.57
N VAL A 430 2.16 -4.05 -37.51
CA VAL A 430 2.43 -3.62 -36.12
C VAL A 430 3.88 -3.97 -35.76
N LYS A 431 4.65 -2.98 -35.29
CA LYS A 431 6.03 -3.18 -34.84
C LYS A 431 6.09 -3.17 -33.32
N PHE A 432 6.48 -4.29 -32.73
CA PHE A 432 6.63 -4.49 -31.30
C PHE A 432 8.11 -4.58 -30.94
N PHE A 433 8.54 -3.80 -29.97
CA PHE A 433 9.92 -3.81 -29.46
C PHE A 433 10.00 -4.79 -28.29
N TYR A 434 11.07 -5.58 -28.25
CA TYR A 434 11.21 -6.65 -27.28
C TYR A 434 11.21 -6.10 -25.84
N PRO A 435 10.43 -6.68 -24.91
CA PRO A 435 10.27 -6.09 -23.59
C PRO A 435 11.44 -6.44 -22.67
N ASP A 436 11.87 -5.46 -21.89
CA ASP A 436 12.78 -5.65 -20.78
C ASP A 436 12.00 -6.08 -19.54
N VAL A 437 12.52 -7.09 -18.83
CA VAL A 437 11.92 -7.63 -17.60
C VAL A 437 12.94 -7.53 -16.48
N ASN A 438 12.64 -6.67 -15.51
CA ASN A 438 13.53 -6.31 -14.41
C ASN A 438 12.90 -6.68 -13.07
N GLN A 439 13.72 -7.12 -12.10
CA GLN A 439 13.25 -7.37 -10.74
C GLN A 439 13.17 -6.07 -9.94
N VAL A 440 12.03 -5.84 -9.29
CA VAL A 440 11.78 -4.67 -8.45
C VAL A 440 12.20 -4.96 -7.02
N THR A 441 13.16 -4.17 -6.52
CA THR A 441 13.74 -4.32 -5.17
C THR A 441 13.03 -3.47 -4.11
N ASN A 442 12.40 -2.36 -4.52
CA ASN A 442 11.65 -1.45 -3.64
C ASN A 442 10.34 -1.03 -4.32
N GLN A 443 9.23 -1.64 -3.87
CA GLN A 443 7.90 -1.40 -4.42
C GLN A 443 7.41 0.04 -4.17
N ASN A 444 7.58 0.59 -2.97
CA ASN A 444 7.03 1.92 -2.62
C ASN A 444 7.68 3.03 -3.45
N MET A 445 9.01 3.03 -3.57
CA MET A 445 9.73 4.00 -4.40
C MET A 445 9.35 3.86 -5.88
N PHE A 446 9.14 2.62 -6.33
CA PHE A 446 8.66 2.37 -7.68
C PHE A 446 7.25 2.96 -7.91
N GLU A 447 6.29 2.68 -7.03
CA GLU A 447 4.92 3.20 -7.15
C GLU A 447 4.87 4.74 -7.11
N GLN A 448 5.70 5.37 -6.28
CA GLN A 448 5.87 6.82 -6.29
C GLN A 448 6.36 7.32 -7.65
N MET A 449 7.40 6.73 -8.24
CA MET A 449 7.89 7.13 -9.57
C MET A 449 6.82 6.91 -10.66
N TRP A 450 6.06 5.82 -10.60
CA TRP A 450 4.98 5.53 -11.52
C TRP A 450 3.87 6.61 -11.49
N MET A 451 3.59 7.16 -10.31
CA MET A 451 2.65 8.27 -10.08
C MET A 451 3.29 9.68 -10.18
N ASN A 452 4.45 9.83 -10.85
CA ASN A 452 5.20 11.10 -10.95
C ASN A 452 5.48 11.77 -9.57
N GLN A 453 5.82 10.94 -8.57
CA GLN A 453 6.07 11.31 -7.17
C GLN A 453 4.88 11.96 -6.44
N GLN A 454 3.68 11.90 -7.02
CA GLN A 454 2.47 12.42 -6.39
C GLN A 454 1.99 11.50 -5.25
N PRO A 455 1.41 12.06 -4.17
CA PRO A 455 0.93 11.33 -2.99
C PRO A 455 -0.43 10.65 -3.24
N TRP A 456 -0.61 10.12 -4.45
CA TRP A 456 -1.86 9.53 -4.94
C TRP A 456 -1.62 8.07 -5.27
N ARG A 457 -2.52 7.19 -4.82
CA ARG A 457 -2.48 5.77 -5.13
C ARG A 457 -3.80 5.35 -5.74
N ILE A 458 -3.77 4.84 -6.98
CA ILE A 458 -4.94 4.21 -7.58
C ILE A 458 -5.09 2.83 -6.93
N ASP A 459 -6.17 2.61 -6.18
CA ASP A 459 -6.46 1.31 -5.58
C ASP A 459 -6.97 0.32 -6.64
N PHE A 460 -7.85 0.80 -7.52
CA PHE A 460 -8.35 0.08 -8.69
C PHE A 460 -8.99 1.00 -9.73
N GLY A 461 -9.11 0.51 -10.96
CA GLY A 461 -9.76 1.21 -12.07
C GLY A 461 -8.75 1.84 -13.02
N GLN A 462 -9.10 2.99 -13.61
CA GLN A 462 -8.31 3.69 -14.60
C GLN A 462 -8.11 5.17 -14.23
N ALA A 463 -6.99 5.72 -14.66
CA ALA A 463 -6.69 7.13 -14.56
C ALA A 463 -5.86 7.62 -15.74
N LEU A 464 -5.78 8.93 -15.88
CA LEU A 464 -5.00 9.65 -16.85
C LEU A 464 -4.12 10.65 -16.11
N LEU A 465 -2.82 10.38 -16.06
CA LEU A 465 -1.86 11.33 -15.51
C LEU A 465 -1.35 12.23 -16.64
N ASP A 466 -1.39 13.53 -16.43
CA ASP A 466 -0.87 14.53 -17.37
C ASP A 466 -0.24 15.69 -16.58
N VAL A 467 0.37 16.63 -17.30
CA VAL A 467 0.94 17.86 -16.73
C VAL A 467 0.23 19.06 -17.35
N ASP A 468 -0.26 19.97 -16.52
CA ASP A 468 -0.99 21.15 -16.99
C ASP A 468 -0.09 22.27 -17.52
N SER A 469 -0.72 23.34 -18.02
CA SER A 469 -0.03 24.53 -18.55
C SER A 469 0.85 25.26 -17.53
N GLN A 470 0.68 25.00 -16.23
CA GLN A 470 1.48 25.53 -15.12
C GLN A 470 2.53 24.52 -14.63
N GLY A 471 2.72 23.42 -15.36
CA GLY A 471 3.66 22.37 -15.02
C GLY A 471 3.27 21.61 -13.74
N ARG A 472 1.98 21.56 -13.38
CA ARG A 472 1.47 20.76 -12.25
C ARG A 472 0.98 19.41 -12.75
N ASN A 473 1.25 18.35 -12.01
CA ASN A 473 0.67 17.04 -12.29
C ASN A 473 -0.86 17.10 -12.07
N GLN A 474 -1.63 16.44 -12.95
CA GLN A 474 -3.07 16.25 -12.81
C GLN A 474 -3.43 14.79 -13.07
N LEU A 475 -4.27 14.20 -12.22
CA LEU A 475 -4.77 12.83 -12.36
C LEU A 475 -6.27 12.84 -12.64
N GLY A 476 -6.65 12.65 -13.91
CA GLY A 476 -8.04 12.41 -14.31
C GLY A 476 -8.44 10.99 -14.01
N VAL A 477 -9.30 10.80 -13.01
CA VAL A 477 -9.77 9.49 -12.53
C VAL A 477 -11.06 9.13 -13.26
N TYR A 478 -11.11 7.92 -13.83
CA TYR A 478 -12.26 7.46 -14.63
C TYR A 478 -13.45 7.07 -13.73
N PRO A 479 -14.68 7.05 -14.27
CA PRO A 479 -15.84 6.37 -13.68
C PRO A 479 -15.48 5.05 -12.99
N LEU A 480 -16.14 4.79 -11.85
CA LEU A 480 -16.02 3.54 -11.07
C LEU A 480 -14.61 3.21 -10.55
N SER A 481 -13.64 4.10 -10.70
CA SER A 481 -12.27 3.95 -10.18
C SER A 481 -12.15 4.50 -8.76
N GLN A 482 -11.11 4.08 -8.03
CA GLN A 482 -10.87 4.51 -6.65
C GLN A 482 -9.42 4.98 -6.49
N VAL A 483 -9.26 6.17 -5.89
CA VAL A 483 -7.95 6.73 -5.53
C VAL A 483 -7.89 6.97 -4.04
N ARG A 484 -6.76 6.59 -3.46
CA ARG A 484 -6.37 6.79 -2.07
C ARG A 484 -5.31 7.90 -2.01
N LEU A 485 -5.35 8.72 -0.96
CA LEU A 485 -4.32 9.72 -0.68
C LEU A 485 -3.35 9.20 0.38
N ASP A 486 -2.05 9.37 0.16
CA ASP A 486 -1.06 9.08 1.20
C ASP A 486 -1.28 10.01 2.42
N ALA A 487 -0.89 9.54 3.61
CA ALA A 487 -1.06 10.24 4.88
C ALA A 487 -0.47 11.67 4.94
N SER A 488 0.46 12.01 4.04
CA SER A 488 0.99 13.37 3.89
C SER A 488 0.02 14.33 3.19
N ALA A 489 -0.83 13.82 2.29
CA ALA A 489 -1.75 14.60 1.45
C ALA A 489 -3.22 14.48 1.86
N SER A 490 -3.58 13.49 2.67
CA SER A 490 -4.93 13.36 3.26
C SER A 490 -5.38 14.64 3.99
N SER A 491 -4.44 15.38 4.61
CA SER A 491 -4.75 16.64 5.28
C SER A 491 -5.21 17.78 4.36
N SER A 492 -4.78 17.83 3.10
CA SER A 492 -5.17 18.88 2.14
C SER A 492 -4.84 18.52 0.69
N PHE A 493 -5.86 18.55 -0.17
CA PHE A 493 -5.73 18.22 -1.60
C PHE A 493 -6.58 19.13 -2.49
N LEU A 494 -6.19 19.25 -3.76
CA LEU A 494 -6.91 19.98 -4.79
C LEU A 494 -7.68 19.01 -5.69
N PHE A 495 -8.96 19.30 -5.92
CA PHE A 495 -9.91 18.40 -6.56
C PHE A 495 -10.79 19.18 -7.55
N VAL A 496 -10.85 18.73 -8.81
CA VAL A 496 -11.81 19.25 -9.79
C VAL A 496 -13.01 18.29 -9.86
N PRO A 497 -14.24 18.75 -9.53
CA PRO A 497 -15.44 17.92 -9.59
C PRO A 497 -15.81 17.51 -11.03
N PRO A 498 -16.56 16.40 -11.21
CA PRO A 498 -17.17 16.09 -12.51
C PRO A 498 -18.14 17.19 -12.94
N GLN A 499 -18.33 17.37 -14.24
CA GLN A 499 -19.20 18.42 -14.81
C GLN A 499 -20.70 18.06 -14.76
N GLU A 500 -21.05 16.78 -14.83
CA GLU A 500 -22.46 16.35 -14.85
C GLU A 500 -23.10 16.34 -13.45
N LYS A 501 -24.34 15.85 -13.35
CA LYS A 501 -25.18 15.94 -12.14
C LYS A 501 -24.85 14.87 -11.08
N GLY A 502 -23.61 14.39 -11.06
CA GLY A 502 -23.08 13.46 -10.07
C GLY A 502 -22.97 14.05 -8.67
N SER A 503 -23.02 13.14 -7.70
CA SER A 503 -22.73 13.41 -6.29
C SER A 503 -21.31 12.97 -5.96
N TYR A 504 -20.41 13.94 -5.77
CA TYR A 504 -19.06 13.67 -5.30
C TYR A 504 -19.07 13.11 -3.88
N SER A 505 -18.23 12.10 -3.62
CA SER A 505 -18.00 11.55 -2.28
C SER A 505 -16.53 11.41 -1.91
N VAL A 506 -16.20 11.85 -0.68
CA VAL A 506 -14.93 11.54 0.00
C VAL A 506 -15.24 10.60 1.15
N GLU A 507 -14.64 9.41 1.13
CA GLU A 507 -14.63 8.49 2.26
C GLU A 507 -13.41 8.80 3.13
N ILE A 508 -13.64 8.97 4.43
CA ILE A 508 -12.63 9.23 5.45
C ILE A 508 -12.71 8.05 6.42
N GLU A 509 -11.70 7.18 6.44
CA GLU A 509 -11.57 6.13 7.45
C GLU A 509 -10.76 6.68 8.62
N ALA A 510 -11.35 6.65 9.81
CA ALA A 510 -10.64 6.95 11.03
C ALA A 510 -10.04 5.67 11.64
N VAL A 511 -8.94 5.80 12.40
CA VAL A 511 -8.18 4.64 12.92
C VAL A 511 -8.97 3.81 13.95
N ASP A 512 -10.04 4.34 14.54
CA ASP A 512 -11.00 3.57 15.33
C ASP A 512 -11.94 2.71 14.46
N ASN A 513 -11.76 2.70 13.14
CA ASN A 513 -12.64 2.17 12.09
C ASN A 513 -13.99 2.94 11.99
N SER A 514 -14.11 4.15 12.55
CA SER A 514 -15.23 5.03 12.23
C SER A 514 -15.10 5.52 10.80
N HIS A 515 -16.08 5.23 9.95
CA HIS A 515 -16.12 5.71 8.58
C HIS A 515 -16.98 6.96 8.48
N PHE A 516 -16.48 7.98 7.78
CA PHE A 516 -17.23 9.20 7.46
C PHE A 516 -17.27 9.41 5.96
N ARG A 517 -18.40 9.93 5.46
CA ARG A 517 -18.57 10.28 4.04
C ARG A 517 -18.96 11.74 3.91
N LEU A 518 -18.10 12.53 3.27
CA LEU A 518 -18.48 13.83 2.75
C LEU A 518 -19.22 13.63 1.43
N VAL A 519 -20.35 14.29 1.22
CA VAL A 519 -21.11 14.26 -0.04
C VAL A 519 -21.43 15.70 -0.47
N TRP A 520 -21.22 16.03 -1.75
CA TRP A 520 -21.77 17.25 -2.36
C TRP A 520 -23.09 16.94 -3.06
N ASP A 521 -24.19 17.49 -2.57
CA ASP A 521 -25.44 17.53 -3.31
C ASP A 521 -25.54 18.83 -4.11
N LYS A 522 -25.20 18.74 -5.40
CA LYS A 522 -25.32 19.86 -6.36
C LYS A 522 -26.76 20.35 -6.55
N LYS A 523 -27.80 19.58 -6.22
CA LYS A 523 -29.21 19.99 -6.40
C LYS A 523 -29.68 20.94 -5.31
N THR A 524 -29.26 20.70 -4.08
CA THR A 524 -29.51 21.62 -2.95
C THR A 524 -28.36 22.62 -2.75
N ASN A 525 -27.25 22.44 -3.46
CA ASN A 525 -25.99 23.17 -3.31
C ASN A 525 -25.41 23.12 -1.89
N LYS A 526 -25.41 21.92 -1.32
CA LYS A 526 -24.95 21.67 0.05
C LYS A 526 -23.92 20.56 0.10
N PHE A 527 -22.93 20.73 0.97
CA PHE A 527 -22.14 19.60 1.44
C PHE A 527 -22.77 19.04 2.71
N ALA A 528 -22.74 17.72 2.84
CA ALA A 528 -23.16 17.02 4.04
C ALA A 528 -22.11 15.98 4.43
N LEU A 529 -21.80 15.91 5.73
CA LEU A 529 -20.93 14.91 6.32
C LEU A 529 -21.80 13.86 7.01
N TYR A 530 -21.59 12.59 6.68
CA TYR A 530 -22.27 11.45 7.26
C TYR A 530 -21.29 10.59 8.06
N LYS A 531 -21.70 10.13 9.24
CA LYS A 531 -21.05 9.01 9.95
C LYS A 531 -21.69 7.72 9.46
N ILE A 532 -20.90 6.80 8.94
CA ILE A 532 -21.36 5.55 8.33
C ILE A 532 -21.28 4.43 9.37
N GLY A 533 -22.41 3.79 9.62
CA GLY A 533 -22.58 2.58 10.44
C GLY A 533 -23.78 1.79 9.93
N ASP A 534 -24.43 0.99 10.77
CA ASP A 534 -25.62 0.20 10.41
C ASP A 534 -26.73 1.03 9.74
N GLN A 535 -26.86 2.30 10.13
CA GLN A 535 -27.59 3.32 9.39
C GLN A 535 -26.73 4.58 9.25
N PRO A 536 -26.56 5.14 8.03
CA PRO A 536 -25.84 6.39 7.84
C PRO A 536 -26.50 7.57 8.56
N GLN A 537 -25.79 8.20 9.48
CA GLN A 537 -26.25 9.38 10.22
C GLN A 537 -25.63 10.63 9.61
N LYS A 538 -26.45 11.62 9.21
CA LYS A 538 -25.94 12.95 8.83
C LYS A 538 -25.51 13.68 10.10
N VAL A 539 -24.23 14.06 10.18
CA VAL A 539 -23.62 14.67 11.37
C VAL A 539 -23.27 16.15 11.20
N ALA A 540 -23.06 16.61 9.96
CA ALA A 540 -22.99 18.03 9.62
C ALA A 540 -23.57 18.29 8.22
N GLU A 541 -24.06 19.49 7.97
CA GLU A 541 -24.53 19.97 6.66
C GLU A 541 -24.25 21.47 6.57
N GLN A 542 -23.79 21.94 5.41
CA GLN A 542 -23.54 23.36 5.17
C GLN A 542 -23.80 23.71 3.70
N GLU A 543 -24.46 24.84 3.47
CA GLU A 543 -24.68 25.42 2.14
C GLU A 543 -23.42 26.17 1.68
N VAL A 544 -23.07 26.05 0.39
CA VAL A 544 -21.87 26.71 -0.16
C VAL A 544 -22.22 28.02 -0.88
N PRO A 545 -21.39 29.08 -0.74
CA PRO A 545 -21.67 30.41 -1.29
C PRO A 545 -21.50 30.47 -2.82
N TRP A 546 -20.73 29.56 -3.42
CA TRP A 546 -20.59 29.43 -4.87
C TRP A 546 -21.77 28.64 -5.46
N LYS A 547 -22.37 29.17 -6.53
CA LYS A 547 -23.49 28.50 -7.25
C LYS A 547 -23.01 27.40 -8.20
N SER A 548 -21.77 27.49 -8.63
CA SER A 548 -21.07 26.57 -9.54
C SER A 548 -19.58 26.75 -9.34
N ILE A 549 -18.80 25.73 -9.71
CA ILE A 549 -17.35 25.81 -9.87
C ILE A 549 -17.09 25.93 -11.38
N GLU A 550 -16.20 26.82 -11.80
CA GLU A 550 -15.82 27.01 -13.20
C GLU A 550 -15.15 25.75 -13.78
N ASP A 551 -15.28 25.52 -15.09
CA ASP A 551 -14.78 24.28 -15.69
C ASP A 551 -13.25 24.20 -15.68
N GLY A 552 -12.74 23.12 -15.08
CA GLY A 552 -11.31 22.90 -14.87
C GLY A 552 -10.76 23.44 -13.55
N GLU A 553 -11.50 24.28 -12.82
CA GLU A 553 -11.00 24.91 -11.59
C GLU A 553 -11.12 24.00 -10.36
N PRO A 554 -10.08 23.93 -9.49
CA PRO A 554 -10.07 23.05 -8.34
C PRO A 554 -10.77 23.66 -7.12
N LEU A 555 -11.55 22.81 -6.43
CA LEU A 555 -11.91 22.98 -5.03
C LEU A 555 -10.76 22.48 -4.15
N GLN A 556 -10.30 23.30 -3.20
CA GLN A 556 -9.41 22.82 -2.14
C GLN A 556 -10.24 22.16 -1.04
N VAL A 557 -9.87 20.93 -0.68
CA VAL A 557 -10.44 20.19 0.44
C VAL A 557 -9.33 20.01 1.48
N SER A 558 -9.53 20.54 2.68
CA SER A 558 -8.59 20.39 3.80
C SER A 558 -9.29 19.75 4.99
N ILE A 559 -8.82 18.57 5.40
CA ILE A 559 -9.46 17.73 6.41
C ILE A 559 -8.54 17.67 7.63
N THR A 560 -9.00 18.25 8.73
CA THR A 560 -8.27 18.31 9.98
C THR A 560 -9.02 17.57 11.06
N SER A 561 -8.28 16.91 11.97
CA SER A 561 -8.86 16.20 13.10
C SER A 561 -8.14 16.61 14.37
N ASN A 562 -8.86 17.34 15.22
CA ASN A 562 -8.37 17.88 16.48
C ASN A 562 -8.98 17.06 17.62
N PHE A 563 -8.31 15.96 17.98
CA PHE A 563 -8.73 15.10 19.08
C PHE A 563 -10.19 14.62 18.90
N ASN A 564 -11.18 15.19 19.60
CA ASN A 564 -12.60 14.84 19.47
C ASN A 564 -13.34 15.45 18.26
N GLN A 565 -12.70 16.33 17.49
CA GLN A 565 -13.36 17.11 16.43
C GLN A 565 -12.79 16.81 15.04
N LEU A 566 -13.65 16.36 14.13
CA LEU A 566 -13.39 16.28 12.69
C LEU A 566 -13.88 17.57 12.01
N SER A 567 -13.02 18.23 11.25
CA SER A 567 -13.37 19.42 10.46
C SER A 567 -12.96 19.24 9.00
N VAL A 568 -13.91 19.44 8.09
CA VAL A 568 -13.70 19.45 6.64
C VAL A 568 -13.88 20.88 6.16
N ASN A 569 -12.78 21.52 5.76
CA ASN A 569 -12.80 22.85 5.15
C ASN A 569 -12.78 22.71 3.63
N LEU A 570 -13.63 23.48 2.97
CA LEU A 570 -13.83 23.51 1.53
C LEU A 570 -13.61 24.94 1.06
N THR A 571 -12.60 25.18 0.23
CA THR A 571 -12.23 26.51 -0.24
C THR A 571 -12.24 26.57 -1.76
N TYR A 572 -13.00 27.52 -2.31
CA TYR A 572 -13.05 27.81 -3.74
C TYR A 572 -13.02 29.32 -3.96
N ASP A 573 -12.08 29.79 -4.79
CA ASP A 573 -11.72 31.20 -4.88
C ASP A 573 -11.47 31.81 -3.47
N SER A 574 -12.03 32.97 -3.17
CA SER A 574 -11.92 33.68 -1.89
C SER A 574 -12.86 33.15 -0.80
N ASN A 575 -13.68 32.14 -1.10
CA ASN A 575 -14.73 31.65 -0.22
C ASN A 575 -14.32 30.33 0.45
N SER A 576 -14.56 30.22 1.76
CA SER A 576 -14.31 28.99 2.51
C SER A 576 -15.51 28.59 3.37
N VAL A 577 -15.73 27.29 3.50
CA VAL A 577 -16.85 26.67 4.20
C VAL A 577 -16.34 25.51 5.05
N ALA A 578 -16.70 25.48 6.34
CA ALA A 578 -16.32 24.43 7.26
C ALA A 578 -17.51 23.53 7.62
N LEU A 579 -17.34 22.21 7.52
CA LEU A 579 -18.22 21.22 8.15
C LEU A 579 -17.49 20.64 9.35
N THR A 580 -18.02 20.87 10.55
CA THR A 580 -17.40 20.44 11.80
C THR A 580 -18.31 19.47 12.54
N TYR A 581 -17.74 18.34 12.98
CA TYR A 581 -18.40 17.33 13.79
C TYR A 581 -17.56 17.04 15.04
N THR A 582 -18.17 17.16 16.21
CA THR A 582 -17.58 16.70 17.48
C THR A 582 -18.14 15.32 17.82
N ASN A 583 -17.23 14.38 18.08
CA ASN A 583 -17.50 12.98 18.37
C ASN A 583 -17.04 12.66 19.80
N ASP A 584 -17.74 11.77 20.51
CA ASP A 584 -17.37 11.43 21.90
C ASP A 584 -16.02 10.68 22.00
N THR A 585 -15.61 10.00 20.92
CA THR A 585 -14.28 9.39 20.78
C THR A 585 -13.38 10.27 19.91
N PRO A 586 -12.06 10.36 20.20
CA PRO A 586 -11.13 11.08 19.34
C PRO A 586 -11.11 10.50 17.92
N VAL A 587 -11.26 11.37 16.93
CA VAL A 587 -11.18 11.06 15.51
C VAL A 587 -9.74 11.26 15.06
N MET A 588 -9.20 10.25 14.38
CA MET A 588 -7.84 10.23 13.82
C MET A 588 -7.97 9.71 12.41
N ILE A 589 -7.67 10.53 11.40
CA ILE A 589 -7.79 10.11 9.99
C ILE A 589 -6.70 9.05 9.73
N GLU A 590 -7.10 7.82 9.39
CA GLU A 590 -6.19 6.78 8.90
C GLU A 590 -5.97 6.91 7.40
N ASP A 591 -7.08 7.13 6.67
CA ASP A 591 -7.09 7.04 5.23
C ASP A 591 -8.16 7.95 4.62
N ILE A 592 -7.89 8.41 3.39
CA ILE A 592 -8.85 9.16 2.58
C ILE A 592 -8.93 8.55 1.20
N THR A 593 -10.14 8.10 0.87
CA THR A 593 -10.46 7.44 -0.38
C THR A 593 -11.48 8.26 -1.15
N LEU A 594 -11.15 8.59 -2.38
CA LEU A 594 -11.99 9.34 -3.30
C LEU A 594 -12.60 8.38 -4.33
N ARG A 595 -13.90 8.53 -4.55
CA ARG A 595 -14.64 7.78 -5.55
C ARG A 595 -15.81 8.60 -6.08
N ASP A 596 -16.01 8.51 -7.39
CA ASP A 596 -17.15 9.09 -8.09
C ASP A 596 -17.68 8.10 -9.14
N ALA A 597 -18.96 8.21 -9.48
CA ALA A 597 -19.59 7.40 -10.53
C ALA A 597 -19.30 7.96 -11.95
N GLU A 598 -19.08 9.27 -12.07
CA GLU A 598 -18.79 10.01 -13.31
C GLU A 598 -17.28 10.24 -13.51
N GLY A 599 -16.47 9.97 -12.47
CA GLY A 599 -15.04 10.27 -12.45
C GLY A 599 -14.74 11.66 -11.86
N PHE A 600 -13.47 12.03 -11.78
CA PHE A 600 -13.03 13.32 -11.20
C PHE A 600 -11.59 13.66 -11.60
N ARG A 601 -11.04 14.78 -11.12
CA ARG A 601 -9.60 15.07 -11.27
C ARG A 601 -8.96 15.47 -9.93
N LEU A 602 -7.75 14.99 -9.68
CA LEU A 602 -6.86 15.55 -8.66
C LEU A 602 -5.80 16.45 -9.32
N VAL A 603 -5.40 17.50 -8.61
CA VAL A 603 -4.38 18.46 -9.06
C VAL A 603 -3.27 18.54 -8.01
N GLU A 604 -2.02 18.59 -8.46
CA GLU A 604 -0.85 18.73 -7.59
C GLU A 604 -0.92 20.05 -6.81
N ASN A 605 -0.89 19.93 -5.47
CA ASN A 605 -0.83 21.08 -4.59
C ASN A 605 0.62 21.58 -4.49
N LYS A 606 1.02 22.43 -5.44
CA LYS A 606 2.27 23.19 -5.33
C LYS A 606 2.14 24.23 -4.22
N THR A 607 2.48 23.84 -2.99
CA THR A 607 2.80 24.81 -1.95
C THR A 607 3.95 25.68 -2.46
N GLU A 608 3.74 26.99 -2.56
CA GLU A 608 4.81 27.94 -2.88
C GLU A 608 5.90 27.83 -1.80
N GLN A 609 6.95 27.07 -2.09
CA GLN A 609 8.24 27.36 -1.45
C GLN A 609 8.63 28.75 -1.94
N GLN A 610 8.74 29.68 -0.99
CA GLN A 610 9.12 31.05 -1.27
C GLN A 610 10.37 31.06 -2.15
N ASP A 611 10.24 31.57 -3.37
CA ASP A 611 11.36 32.17 -4.09
C ASP A 611 11.75 33.47 -3.38
N GLU A 612 12.25 33.35 -2.14
CA GLU A 612 13.08 34.37 -1.48
C GLU A 612 14.47 34.40 -2.15
N LYS A 613 14.48 34.56 -3.48
CA LYS A 613 15.48 35.35 -4.19
C LYS A 613 14.98 36.78 -4.32
N GLY A 614 14.63 37.34 -3.16
CA GLY A 614 14.49 38.77 -3.01
C GLY A 614 15.81 39.47 -3.35
N ASP A 615 15.67 40.57 -4.07
CA ASP A 615 16.71 41.48 -4.49
C ASP A 615 17.84 41.69 -3.47
N ARG A 616 19.05 41.41 -3.91
CA ARG A 616 20.26 42.18 -3.56
C ARG A 616 20.92 42.52 -4.89
N GLU A 617 20.39 43.54 -5.55
CA GLU A 617 20.88 44.92 -5.47
C GLU A 617 22.23 45.12 -6.18
N SER A 618 22.17 46.00 -7.18
CA SER A 618 23.13 47.09 -7.47
C SER A 618 24.63 46.79 -7.55
#